data_AF-A0A961FB13-F1
#
_entry.id   AF-A0A961FB13-F1
#
_cell.length_a   1.000
_cell.length_b   1.000
_cell.length_c   1.000
_cell.angle_alpha   90.00
_cell.angle_beta   90.00
_cell.angle_gamma   90.00
#
_symmetry.space_group_name_H-M   'P 1'
#
loop_
_entity.id
_entity.type
_entity.pdbx_description
1 polymer ?
#
loop_
_entity_poly.entity_id
_entity_poly.type
_entity_poly.pdbx_seq_one_letter_code
_entity_poly.pdbx_strand_id
1 'polypeptide(L)'
;MFSMFFGSGNLMFPLSLGVSAQGDLFYGALGFILAAVLLPLFGVLVMVLYEGDADRFFSFLPSKAAFGFIALLLTIWIPLGSGPRCIALAYSSFGASISLPPLWI
;
A
#
# COMPACT_ATOMS: atom_id res chain seq x y z
N MET A 1 1.34 12.86 4.85
CA MET A 1 0.36 12.29 3.90
C MET A 1 0.92 12.28 2.47
N PHE A 2 1.24 13.42 1.86
CA PHE A 2 1.74 13.45 0.46
C PHE A 2 2.97 12.54 0.22
N SER A 3 4.02 12.60 1.06
CA SER A 3 5.19 11.72 0.90
C SER A 3 4.88 10.22 1.10
N MET A 4 3.81 9.89 1.82
CA MET A 4 3.35 8.51 2.01
C MET A 4 2.71 7.97 0.73
N PHE A 5 2.03 8.82 -0.06
CA PHE A 5 1.40 8.43 -1.33
C PHE A 5 2.37 8.40 -2.52
N PHE A 6 3.41 9.24 -2.53
CA PHE A 6 4.39 9.34 -3.64
C PHE A 6 5.68 8.54 -3.42
N GLY A 7 5.66 7.56 -2.50
CA GLY A 7 6.75 6.59 -2.36
C GLY A 7 6.87 5.70 -3.60
N SER A 8 8.09 5.25 -3.92
CA SER A 8 8.38 4.41 -5.10
C SER A 8 7.50 3.17 -5.21
N GLY A 9 7.12 2.55 -4.09
CA GLY A 9 6.21 1.40 -4.04
C GLY A 9 4.75 1.72 -4.38
N ASN A 10 4.28 2.95 -4.14
CA ASN A 10 2.91 3.37 -4.45
C ASN A 10 2.73 3.80 -5.92
N LEU A 11 3.84 4.06 -6.62
CA LEU A 11 3.84 4.35 -8.07
C LEU A 11 3.97 3.08 -8.94
N MET A 12 4.63 2.03 -8.43
CA MET A 12 4.76 0.75 -9.15
C MET A 12 3.41 0.04 -9.38
N PHE A 13 2.51 0.10 -8.40
CA PHE A 13 1.22 -0.59 -8.48
C PHE A 13 0.30 -0.05 -9.58
N PRO A 14 0.06 1.27 -9.73
CA PRO A 14 -0.74 1.81 -10.83
C PRO A 14 -0.09 1.59 -12.19
N LEU A 15 1.25 1.62 -12.29
CA LEU A 15 1.96 1.28 -13.53
C LEU A 15 1.73 -0.18 -13.94
N SER A 16 1.90 -1.12 -13.00
CA SER A 16 1.67 -2.55 -13.24
C SER A 16 0.19 -2.86 -13.54
N LEU A 17 -0.74 -2.20 -12.85
CA LEU A 17 -2.17 -2.27 -13.17
C LEU A 17 -2.46 -1.74 -14.58
N GLY A 18 -1.85 -0.64 -14.99
CA GLY A 18 -2.01 -0.10 -16.35
C GLY A 18 -1.54 -1.09 -17.43
N VAL A 19 -0.39 -1.73 -17.21
CA VAL A 19 0.13 -2.78 -18.11
C VAL A 19 -0.78 -4.01 -18.14
N SER A 20 -1.31 -4.42 -16.99
CA SER A 20 -2.16 -5.60 -16.86
C SER A 20 -3.58 -5.37 -17.39
N ALA A 21 -4.10 -4.15 -17.27
CA ALA A 21 -5.46 -3.79 -17.68
C ALA A 21 -5.61 -3.69 -19.20
N GLN A 22 -4.51 -3.47 -19.95
CA GLN A 22 -4.43 -3.37 -21.41
C GLN A 22 -5.51 -2.45 -22.03
N GLY A 23 -6.74 -2.94 -22.21
CA GLY A 23 -7.91 -2.23 -22.74
C GLY A 23 -9.02 -1.88 -21.75
N ASP A 24 -9.10 -2.51 -20.57
CA ASP A 24 -10.13 -2.27 -19.54
C ASP A 24 -9.66 -1.31 -18.44
N LEU A 25 -9.04 -0.21 -18.87
CA LEU A 25 -8.49 0.83 -17.99
C LEU A 25 -9.54 1.40 -17.04
N PHE A 26 -10.81 1.44 -17.46
CA PHE A 26 -11.90 1.96 -16.63
C PHE A 26 -12.10 1.11 -15.36
N TYR A 27 -12.17 -0.22 -15.50
CA TYR A 27 -12.33 -1.11 -14.35
C TYR A 27 -11.08 -1.14 -13.47
N GLY A 28 -9.88 -1.11 -14.08
CA GLY A 28 -8.62 -1.02 -13.36
C GLY A 28 -8.47 0.28 -12.56
N ALA A 29 -8.83 1.42 -13.16
CA ALA A 29 -8.80 2.72 -12.50
C ALA A 29 -9.82 2.82 -11.37
N LEU A 30 -11.04 2.28 -11.57
CA LEU A 30 -12.08 2.28 -10.55
C LEU A 30 -11.65 1.45 -9.33
N GLY A 31 -11.15 0.24 -9.55
CA GLY A 31 -10.59 -0.59 -8.48
C GLY A 31 -9.41 0.07 -7.75
N PHE A 32 -8.53 0.74 -8.51
CA PHE A 32 -7.41 1.49 -7.93
C PHE A 32 -7.90 2.66 -7.06
N ILE A 33 -8.87 3.45 -7.51
CA ILE A 33 -9.42 4.57 -6.71
C ILE A 33 -10.06 4.04 -5.42
N LEU A 34 -10.87 2.99 -5.52
CA LEU A 34 -11.52 2.40 -4.34
C LEU A 34 -10.48 1.88 -3.32
N ALA A 35 -9.44 1.19 -3.77
CA ALA A 35 -8.46 0.58 -2.86
C ALA A 35 -7.37 1.56 -2.39
N ALA A 36 -6.82 2.38 -3.29
CA ALA A 36 -5.66 3.23 -3.00
C ALA A 36 -6.03 4.61 -2.46
N VAL A 37 -7.27 5.08 -2.68
CA VAL A 37 -7.71 6.42 -2.25
C VAL A 37 -8.74 6.34 -1.13
N LEU A 38 -9.80 5.55 -1.29
CA LEU A 38 -10.84 5.47 -0.24
C LEU A 38 -10.33 4.80 1.03
N LEU A 39 -9.58 3.70 0.93
CA LEU A 39 -9.11 2.98 2.11
C LEU A 39 -8.24 3.86 3.04
N PRO A 40 -7.24 4.61 2.53
CA PRO A 40 -6.49 5.55 3.35
C PRO A 40 -7.33 6.73 3.86
N LEU A 41 -8.29 7.21 3.07
CA LEU A 41 -9.24 8.25 3.50
C LEU A 41 -10.07 7.78 4.69
N PHE A 42 -10.62 6.56 4.64
CA PHE A 42 -11.33 5.96 5.77
C PHE A 42 -10.43 5.79 6.99
N GLY A 43 -9.18 5.36 6.79
CA GLY A 43 -8.20 5.27 7.88
C GLY A 43 -7.97 6.61 8.59
N VAL A 44 -7.82 7.70 7.81
CA VAL A 44 -7.68 9.05 8.37
C VAL A 44 -8.97 9.51 9.05
N LEU A 45 -10.14 9.24 8.44
CA LEU A 45 -11.44 9.60 9.03
C LEU A 45 -11.63 8.94 10.41
N VAL A 46 -11.32 7.65 10.51
CA VAL A 46 -11.37 6.91 11.77
C VAL A 46 -10.36 7.49 12.77
N MET A 47 -9.12 7.77 12.33
CA MET A 47 -8.11 8.35 13.20
C MET A 47 -8.53 9.71 13.77
N VAL A 48 -9.18 10.55 12.97
CA VAL A 48 -9.72 11.84 13.41
C VAL A 48 -10.92 11.66 14.35
N LEU A 49 -11.83 10.74 14.05
CA LEU A 49 -13.05 10.52 14.84
C LEU A 49 -12.75 9.96 16.25
N TYR A 50 -11.71 9.12 16.36
CA TYR A 50 -11.32 8.48 17.62
C TYR A 50 -10.09 9.13 18.26
N GLU A 51 -9.64 10.30 17.78
CA GLU A 51 -8.45 11.01 18.29
C GLU A 51 -7.16 10.16 18.33
N GLY A 52 -7.07 9.16 17.46
CA GLY A 52 -5.97 8.19 17.44
C GLY A 52 -5.98 7.15 18.58
N ASP A 53 -7.05 7.10 19.37
CA ASP A 53 -7.18 6.20 20.51
C ASP A 53 -7.67 4.81 20.05
N ALA A 54 -6.73 3.87 19.96
CA ALA A 54 -6.99 2.51 19.51
C ALA A 54 -7.91 1.74 20.47
N ASP A 55 -7.85 2.02 21.78
CA ASP A 55 -8.70 1.36 22.77
C ASP A 55 -10.16 1.81 22.63
N ARG A 56 -10.40 3.09 22.30
CA ARG A 56 -11.75 3.56 21.96
C ARG A 56 -12.26 2.96 20.66
N PHE A 57 -11.41 2.83 19.64
CA PHE A 57 -11.80 2.20 18.37
C PHE A 57 -12.17 0.72 18.56
N PHE A 58 -11.41 -0.03 19.35
CA PHE A 58 -11.68 -1.45 19.61
C PHE A 58 -12.57 -1.72 20.84
N SER A 59 -13.22 -0.69 21.40
CA SER A 59 -14.06 -0.80 22.60
C SER A 59 -15.22 -1.79 22.49
N PHE A 60 -15.65 -2.13 21.26
CA PHE A 60 -16.66 -3.16 20.99
C PHE A 60 -16.12 -4.60 21.03
N LEU A 61 -14.81 -4.80 21.17
CA LEU A 61 -14.14 -6.09 21.09
C LEU A 61 -13.45 -6.44 22.42
N PRO A 62 -13.52 -7.69 22.91
CA PRO A 62 -12.81 -8.07 24.13
C PRO A 62 -11.29 -7.87 23.99
N SER A 63 -10.65 -7.32 25.01
CA SER A 63 -9.24 -6.87 24.99
C SER A 63 -8.23 -7.87 24.38
N LYS A 64 -8.40 -9.17 24.65
CA LYS A 64 -7.54 -10.23 24.06
C LYS A 64 -7.75 -10.42 22.55
N ALA A 65 -8.97 -10.25 22.06
CA ALA A 65 -9.30 -10.33 20.65
C ALA A 65 -8.86 -9.05 19.90
N ALA A 66 -8.96 -7.88 20.53
CA ALA A 66 -8.41 -6.64 19.98
C ALA A 66 -6.90 -6.73 19.76
N PHE A 67 -6.16 -7.20 20.77
CA PHE A 67 -4.71 -7.43 20.64
C PHE A 67 -4.39 -8.43 19.53
N GLY A 68 -5.10 -9.57 19.48
CA GLY A 68 -4.90 -10.57 18.43
C GLY A 68 -5.18 -10.04 17.02
N PHE A 69 -6.22 -9.22 16.86
CA PHE A 69 -6.58 -8.61 15.57
C PHE A 69 -5.53 -7.59 15.12
N ILE A 70 -5.07 -6.71 16.02
CA ILE A 70 -4.01 -5.73 15.71
C ILE A 70 -2.71 -6.45 15.36
N ALA A 71 -2.31 -7.46 16.14
CA ALA A 71 -1.11 -8.24 15.88
C ALA A 71 -1.17 -8.94 14.52
N LEU A 72 -2.33 -9.52 14.16
CA LEU A 72 -2.54 -10.16 12.87
C LEU A 72 -2.47 -9.16 11.72
N LEU A 73 -3.11 -7.99 11.85
CA LEU A 73 -3.05 -6.92 10.86
C LEU A 73 -1.63 -6.41 10.63
N LEU A 74 -0.88 -6.15 11.70
CA LEU A 74 0.52 -5.71 11.61
C LEU A 74 1.42 -6.78 10.99
N THR A 75 1.19 -8.06 11.32
CA THR A 75 1.95 -9.18 10.76
C THR A 75 1.65 -9.39 9.27
N ILE A 76 0.40 -9.22 8.84
CA ILE A 76 0.06 -9.28 7.42
C ILE A 76 0.65 -8.10 6.66
N TRP A 77 0.59 -6.90 7.24
CA TRP A 77 1.02 -5.70 6.53
C TRP A 77 2.55 -5.55 6.44
N ILE A 78 3.27 -5.81 7.54
CA ILE A 78 4.72 -5.55 7.63
C ILE A 78 5.54 -6.70 7.01
N PRO A 79 5.62 -7.91 7.59
CA PRO A 79 6.45 -8.98 7.03
C PRO A 79 5.92 -9.56 5.72
N LEU A 80 4.60 -9.72 5.57
CA LEU A 80 4.03 -10.37 4.37
C LEU A 80 3.74 -9.37 3.24
N GLY A 81 3.38 -8.13 3.55
CA GLY A 81 3.12 -7.09 2.54
C GLY A 81 4.38 -6.32 2.14
N SER A 82 5.02 -5.64 3.10
CA SER A 82 6.13 -4.73 2.82
C SER A 82 7.41 -5.46 2.41
N GLY A 83 7.73 -6.59 3.07
CA GLY A 83 8.97 -7.34 2.80
C GLY A 83 9.12 -7.77 1.33
N PRO A 84 8.18 -8.57 0.78
CA PRO A 84 8.22 -9.00 -0.61
C PRO A 84 8.17 -7.84 -1.61
N ARG A 85 7.43 -6.76 -1.30
CA ARG A 85 7.38 -5.55 -2.13
C ARG A 85 8.74 -4.85 -2.24
N CYS A 86 9.47 -4.74 -1.13
CA CYS A 86 10.81 -4.17 -1.15
C CYS A 86 11.77 -5.01 -1.99
N ILE A 87 11.67 -6.34 -1.91
CA ILE A 87 12.50 -7.26 -2.72
C ILE A 87 12.19 -7.12 -4.21
N ALA A 88 10.91 -7.12 -4.59
CA ALA A 88 10.49 -6.94 -5.98
C ALA A 88 10.96 -5.60 -6.55
N LEU A 89 10.87 -4.51 -5.76
CA LEU A 89 11.37 -3.20 -6.14
C LEU A 89 12.88 -3.24 -6.37
N ALA A 90 13.66 -3.79 -5.42
CA ALA A 90 15.10 -3.92 -5.56
C ALA A 90 15.47 -4.68 -6.84
N TYR A 91 14.81 -5.81 -7.11
CA TYR A 91 15.02 -6.58 -8.34
C TYR A 91 14.75 -5.76 -9.61
N SER A 92 13.62 -5.04 -9.67
CA SER A 92 13.28 -4.21 -10.83
C SER A 92 14.28 -3.06 -11.06
N SER A 93 14.75 -2.42 -9.99
CA SER A 93 15.73 -1.33 -10.05
C SER A 93 17.11 -1.83 -10.49
N PHE A 94 17.54 -2.99 -10.00
CA PHE A 94 18.79 -3.62 -10.44
C PHE A 94 18.72 -4.03 -11.92
N GLY A 95 17.61 -4.61 -12.37
CA GLY A 95 17.41 -4.97 -13.78
C GLY A 95 17.44 -3.77 -14.73
N ALA A 96 16.84 -2.64 -14.33
CA ALA A 96 16.85 -1.40 -15.11
C ALA A 96 18.24 -0.72 -15.16
N SER A 97 19.08 -0.92 -14.13
CA SER A 97 20.43 -0.36 -14.08
C SER A 97 21.41 -1.07 -15.02
N ILE A 98 21.15 -2.35 -15.33
CA ILE A 98 21.99 -3.18 -16.23
C ILE A 98 21.63 -2.97 -17.71
N SER A 99 20.41 -2.49 -18.02
CA SER A 99 19.96 -2.26 -19.41
C SER A 99 20.21 -0.83 -19.93
N LEU A 100 20.96 0.01 -19.20
CA LEU A 100 21.34 1.32 -19.71
C LEU A 100 22.31 1.18 -20.90
N PRO A 101 22.02 1.76 -22.08
CA PRO A 101 23.05 1.97 -23.08
C PRO A 101 24.17 2.88 -22.50
N PRO A 102 25.40 2.79 -23.01
CA PRO A 102 26.53 3.54 -22.48
C PRO A 102 26.18 5.03 -22.37
N LEU A 103 26.37 5.60 -21.17
CA LEU A 103 26.13 7.00 -20.80
C LEU A 103 27.14 7.98 -21.46
N TRP A 104 27.23 7.92 -22.78
CA TRP A 104 28.09 8.76 -23.61
C TRP A 104 27.24 9.38 -24.72
N ILE A 105 26.26 10.20 -24.32
CA ILE A 105 25.76 11.38 -25.04
C ILE A 105 25.64 12.49 -24.00
#